data_AF-A0A645FD21-F1
#
_entry.id   AF-A0A645FD21-F1
#
_cell.length_a   1.000
_cell.length_b   1.000
_cell.length_c   1.000
_cell.angle_alpha   90.00
_cell.angle_beta   90.00
_cell.angle_gamma   90.00
#
_symmetry.space_group_name_H-M   'P 1'
#
loop_
_entity.id
_entity.type
_entity.pdbx_description
1 polymer ?
#
loop_
_entity_poly.entity_id
_entity_poly.type
_entity_poly.pdbx_seq_one_letter_code
_entity_poly.pdbx_strand_id
1 'polypeptide(L)'
;MIAEIGAGTGKLTLPLARLGYRIFAIEPNEDMRAQLLIAISSLPNVAVLDATAEKTTLPAQCADAIICAQALHWFDPGTFRAECLRIGKADAVAIAVYNNAPGADDTSHSKTSTDAFFHSPTLKEFPNTVYYSREDWLAYMTSHSHDPLPDTEEYHTHIEKMNQFFDAESEDGVLAKHLSTCVYSENVLEL
;
A
#
# COMPACT_ATOMS: atom_id res chain seq x y z
N MET A 1 -12.17 -10.75 -9.19
CA MET A 1 -12.20 -9.29 -9.01
C MET A 1 -11.51 -8.97 -7.71
N ILE A 2 -10.52 -8.09 -7.75
CA ILE A 2 -9.78 -7.62 -6.58
C ILE A 2 -10.36 -6.26 -6.19
N ALA A 3 -10.66 -6.04 -4.91
CA ALA A 3 -10.90 -4.72 -4.35
C ALA A 3 -9.62 -4.28 -3.63
N GLU A 4 -8.88 -3.32 -4.21
CA GLU A 4 -7.72 -2.71 -3.58
C GLU A 4 -8.15 -1.45 -2.83
N ILE A 5 -7.96 -1.45 -1.51
CA ILE A 5 -8.40 -0.41 -0.60
C ILE A 5 -7.21 0.44 -0.19
N GLY A 6 -7.30 1.75 -0.40
CA GLY A 6 -6.16 2.66 -0.25
C GLY A 6 -5.13 2.42 -1.35
N ALA A 7 -5.57 2.43 -2.61
CA ALA A 7 -4.71 2.14 -3.77
C ALA A 7 -3.58 3.17 -3.96
N GLY A 8 -3.71 4.35 -3.35
CA GLY A 8 -2.75 5.42 -3.41
C GLY A 8 -2.44 5.81 -4.85
N THR A 9 -1.15 5.89 -5.19
CA THR A 9 -0.69 6.20 -6.55
C THR A 9 -0.57 4.97 -7.46
N GLY A 10 -1.04 3.80 -7.04
CA GLY A 10 -1.11 2.59 -7.87
C GLY A 10 0.12 1.69 -7.89
N LYS A 11 1.00 1.80 -6.88
CA LYS A 11 2.23 0.97 -6.80
C LYS A 11 1.91 -0.54 -6.80
N LEU A 12 0.84 -0.97 -6.14
CA LEU A 12 0.36 -2.36 -6.15
C LEU A 12 -0.68 -2.59 -7.26
N THR A 13 -1.56 -1.63 -7.55
CA THR A 13 -2.54 -1.72 -8.65
C THR A 13 -1.90 -2.07 -9.99
N LEU A 14 -0.81 -1.39 -10.34
CA LEU A 14 -0.13 -1.53 -11.64
C LEU A 14 0.37 -2.97 -11.90
N PRO A 15 1.18 -3.60 -11.02
CA PRO A 15 1.62 -4.98 -11.23
C PRO A 15 0.46 -5.98 -11.21
N LEU A 16 -0.53 -5.83 -10.33
CA LEU A 16 -1.71 -6.71 -10.31
C LEU A 16 -2.50 -6.61 -11.63
N ALA A 17 -2.69 -5.41 -12.15
CA ALA A 17 -3.38 -5.19 -13.41
C ALA A 17 -2.61 -5.78 -14.59
N ARG A 18 -1.28 -5.66 -14.60
CA ARG A 18 -0.42 -6.26 -15.64
C ARG A 18 -0.45 -7.79 -15.63
N LEU A 19 -0.73 -8.42 -14.49
CA LEU A 19 -0.99 -9.86 -14.39
C LEU A 19 -2.37 -10.27 -14.93
N GLY A 20 -3.20 -9.31 -15.37
CA GLY A 20 -4.51 -9.55 -15.96
C GLY A 20 -5.67 -9.59 -14.96
N TYR A 21 -5.43 -9.29 -13.68
CA TYR A 21 -6.51 -9.21 -12.70
C TYR A 21 -7.41 -8.01 -12.96
N ARG A 22 -8.72 -8.19 -12.79
CA ARG A 22 -9.68 -7.08 -12.77
C ARG A 22 -9.70 -6.46 -11.37
N ILE A 23 -9.54 -5.15 -11.28
CA ILE A 23 -9.33 -4.44 -10.03
C ILE A 23 -10.33 -3.29 -9.90
N PHE A 24 -10.97 -3.19 -8.74
CA PHE A 24 -11.52 -1.96 -8.21
C PHE A 24 -10.47 -1.32 -7.30
N ALA A 25 -9.93 -0.17 -7.69
CA ALA A 25 -8.93 0.57 -6.93
C ALA A 25 -9.61 1.74 -6.21
N ILE A 26 -9.69 1.66 -4.88
CA ILE A 26 -10.39 2.61 -4.02
C ILE A 26 -9.36 3.55 -3.42
N GLU A 27 -9.49 4.85 -3.69
CA GLU A 27 -8.60 5.88 -3.17
C GLU A 27 -9.37 7.19 -2.90
N PRO A 28 -9.54 7.61 -1.64
CA PRO A 28 -10.28 8.83 -1.31
C PRO A 28 -9.49 10.12 -1.59
N ASN A 29 -8.16 10.09 -1.56
CA ASN A 29 -7.34 11.27 -1.78
C ASN A 29 -7.30 11.63 -3.28
N GLU A 30 -7.76 12.83 -3.62
CA GLU A 30 -7.88 13.29 -5.00
C GLU A 30 -6.53 13.33 -5.74
N ASP A 31 -5.48 13.85 -5.11
CA ASP A 31 -4.15 13.97 -5.73
C ASP A 31 -3.53 12.60 -6.00
N MET A 32 -3.62 11.68 -5.02
CA MET A 32 -3.15 10.31 -5.18
C MET A 32 -3.93 9.57 -6.28
N ARG A 33 -5.25 9.74 -6.30
CA ARG A 33 -6.13 9.17 -7.31
C ARG A 33 -5.83 9.70 -8.71
N ALA A 34 -5.48 10.98 -8.84
CA ALA A 34 -5.04 11.56 -10.12
C ALA A 34 -3.75 10.88 -10.63
N GLN A 35 -2.78 10.64 -9.75
CA GLN A 35 -1.55 9.91 -10.10
C GLN A 35 -1.85 8.45 -10.47
N LEU A 36 -2.74 7.78 -9.74
CA LEU A 36 -3.19 6.43 -10.06
C LEU A 36 -3.79 6.37 -11.47
N LEU A 37 -4.67 7.30 -11.84
CA LEU A 37 -5.27 7.38 -13.17
C LEU A 37 -4.22 7.53 -14.29
N ILE A 38 -3.17 8.32 -14.05
CA ILE A 38 -2.04 8.45 -14.98
C ILE A 38 -1.32 7.10 -15.10
N ALA A 39 -0.97 6.48 -13.98
CA ALA A 39 -0.21 5.24 -13.91
C ALA A 39 -0.92 4.05 -14.61
N ILE A 40 -2.25 4.00 -14.53
CA ILE A 40 -3.09 2.93 -15.09
C ILE A 40 -3.73 3.28 -16.43
N SER A 41 -3.40 4.43 -17.04
CA SER A 41 -4.05 4.95 -18.26
C SER A 41 -4.11 3.97 -19.45
N SER A 42 -3.21 2.98 -19.49
CA SER A 42 -3.15 1.92 -20.52
C SER A 42 -3.75 0.57 -20.10
N LEU A 43 -4.35 0.50 -18.91
CA LEU A 43 -4.83 -0.73 -18.27
C LEU A 43 -6.36 -0.72 -18.14
N PRO A 44 -7.10 -1.29 -19.12
CA PRO A 44 -8.56 -1.24 -19.14
C PRO A 44 -9.23 -2.12 -18.07
N ASN A 45 -8.46 -2.94 -17.36
CA ASN A 45 -8.92 -3.85 -16.33
C ASN A 45 -8.93 -3.24 -14.92
N VAL A 46 -8.67 -1.94 -14.78
CA VAL A 46 -8.72 -1.20 -13.52
C VAL A 46 -9.86 -0.20 -13.57
N ALA A 47 -10.74 -0.25 -12.57
CA ALA A 47 -11.73 0.78 -12.30
C ALA A 47 -11.34 1.52 -11.02
N VAL A 48 -11.20 2.84 -11.09
CA VAL A 48 -10.82 3.69 -9.97
C VAL A 48 -12.06 4.33 -9.35
N LEU A 49 -12.19 4.28 -8.02
CA LEU A 49 -13.32 4.82 -7.28
C LEU A 49 -12.86 5.79 -6.19
N ASP A 50 -13.57 6.92 -6.11
CA ASP A 50 -13.49 7.84 -4.98
C ASP A 50 -14.40 7.34 -3.85
N ALA A 51 -13.79 6.63 -2.90
CA ALA A 51 -14.48 6.01 -1.78
C ALA A 51 -13.47 5.74 -0.65
N THR A 52 -13.97 5.40 0.54
CA THR A 52 -13.12 5.05 1.69
C THR A 52 -13.16 3.55 1.98
N ALA A 53 -12.28 3.08 2.87
CA ALA A 53 -12.29 1.71 3.35
C ALA A 53 -13.61 1.34 4.02
N GLU A 54 -14.21 2.27 4.75
CA GLU A 54 -15.45 2.10 5.52
C GLU A 54 -16.71 2.10 4.63
N LYS A 55 -16.61 2.65 3.42
CA LYS A 55 -17.73 2.78 2.48
C LYS A 55 -17.22 2.80 1.05
N THR A 56 -16.93 1.61 0.51
CA THR A 56 -16.31 1.43 -0.81
C THR A 56 -17.24 1.75 -1.98
N THR A 57 -18.56 1.84 -1.72
CA THR A 57 -19.63 1.93 -2.74
C THR A 57 -19.74 0.74 -3.69
N LEU A 58 -18.94 -0.31 -3.49
CA LEU A 58 -18.99 -1.51 -4.30
C LEU A 58 -20.27 -2.32 -4.04
N PRO A 59 -20.75 -3.10 -5.03
CA PRO A 59 -21.83 -4.06 -4.81
C PRO A 59 -21.49 -5.09 -3.72
N ALA A 60 -22.50 -5.65 -3.09
CA ALA A 60 -22.29 -6.75 -2.16
C ALA A 60 -21.75 -7.99 -2.90
N GLN A 61 -20.91 -8.78 -2.21
CA GLN A 61 -20.41 -10.08 -2.68
C GLN A 61 -19.76 -10.05 -4.09
N CYS A 62 -19.06 -8.97 -4.43
CA CYS A 62 -18.42 -8.82 -5.73
C CYS A 62 -16.92 -9.16 -5.74
N ALA A 63 -16.25 -9.07 -4.60
CA ALA A 63 -14.79 -9.23 -4.50
C ALA A 63 -14.41 -10.68 -4.18
N ASP A 64 -13.43 -11.21 -4.92
CA ASP A 64 -12.78 -12.50 -4.63
C ASP A 64 -11.59 -12.31 -3.68
N ALA A 65 -11.00 -11.11 -3.67
CA ALA A 65 -9.97 -10.70 -2.73
C ALA A 65 -10.12 -9.22 -2.40
N ILE A 66 -9.85 -8.87 -1.16
CA ILE A 66 -9.83 -7.50 -0.66
C ILE A 66 -8.42 -7.25 -0.17
N ILE A 67 -7.70 -6.32 -0.79
CA ILE A 67 -6.27 -6.11 -0.53
C ILE A 67 -6.01 -4.66 -0.14
N CYS A 68 -5.10 -4.45 0.80
CA CYS A 68 -4.53 -3.13 1.07
C CYS A 68 -3.01 -3.27 1.21
N ALA A 69 -2.26 -2.28 0.73
CA ALA A 69 -0.80 -2.26 0.86
C ALA A 69 -0.37 -0.98 1.57
N GLN A 70 0.33 -1.13 2.70
CA GLN A 70 0.79 0.01 3.51
C GLN A 70 -0.32 0.98 3.92
N ALA A 71 -1.57 0.51 4.08
CA ALA A 71 -2.73 1.40 4.25
C ALA A 71 -3.64 1.08 5.46
N LEU A 72 -3.62 -0.14 6.00
CA LEU A 72 -4.58 -0.59 7.03
C LEU A 72 -4.61 0.29 8.28
N HIS A 73 -3.48 0.91 8.62
CA HIS A 73 -3.35 1.82 9.77
C HIS A 73 -4.15 3.13 9.63
N TRP A 74 -4.64 3.45 8.43
CA TRP A 74 -5.53 4.58 8.19
C TRP A 74 -7.00 4.25 8.40
N PHE A 75 -7.36 2.97 8.51
CA PHE A 75 -8.76 2.53 8.48
C PHE A 75 -9.33 2.36 9.89
N ASP A 76 -10.65 2.50 10.02
CA ASP A 76 -11.35 1.99 11.20
C ASP A 76 -11.51 0.47 11.11
N PRO A 77 -10.86 -0.34 11.97
CA PRO A 77 -10.84 -1.79 11.81
C PRO A 77 -12.24 -2.41 11.86
N GLY A 78 -13.11 -1.93 12.76
CA GLY A 78 -14.45 -2.50 12.93
C GLY A 78 -15.35 -2.25 11.72
N THR A 79 -15.40 -1.01 11.24
CA THR A 79 -16.20 -0.63 10.07
C THR A 79 -15.62 -1.24 8.80
N PHE A 80 -14.29 -1.30 8.67
CA PHE A 80 -13.67 -1.94 7.52
C PHE A 80 -13.90 -3.45 7.47
N ARG A 81 -13.90 -4.16 8.61
CA ARG A 81 -14.29 -5.58 8.68
C ARG A 81 -15.73 -5.78 8.21
N ALA A 82 -16.66 -4.93 8.67
CA ALA A 82 -18.06 -4.98 8.24
C ALA A 82 -18.21 -4.74 6.73
N GLU A 83 -17.43 -3.81 6.18
CA GLU A 83 -17.40 -3.54 4.74
C GLU A 83 -16.77 -4.71 3.96
N CYS A 84 -15.72 -5.34 4.49
CA CYS A 84 -15.13 -6.55 3.92
C CYS A 84 -16.15 -7.67 3.82
N LEU A 85 -16.88 -7.95 4.91
CA LEU A 85 -17.98 -8.92 4.95
C LEU A 85 -19.07 -8.61 3.93
N ARG A 86 -19.36 -7.32 3.69
CA ARG A 86 -20.38 -6.90 2.73
C ARG A 86 -19.95 -7.13 1.28
N ILE A 87 -18.75 -6.72 0.91
CA ILE A 87 -18.27 -6.75 -0.49
C ILE A 87 -17.63 -8.08 -0.89
N GLY A 88 -17.13 -8.85 0.08
CA GLY A 88 -16.50 -10.15 -0.14
C GLY A 88 -17.50 -11.23 -0.52
N LYS A 89 -17.12 -12.10 -1.45
CA LYS A 89 -17.78 -13.39 -1.65
C LYS A 89 -17.53 -14.31 -0.46
N ALA A 90 -18.26 -15.43 -0.39
CA ALA A 90 -18.18 -16.38 0.72
C ALA A 90 -16.77 -16.98 0.92
N ASP A 91 -15.98 -17.08 -0.15
CA ASP A 91 -14.60 -17.58 -0.16
C ASP A 91 -13.56 -16.46 -0.31
N ALA A 92 -13.97 -15.20 -0.17
CA ALA A 92 -13.07 -14.07 -0.33
C ALA A 92 -12.04 -14.02 0.80
N VAL A 93 -10.86 -13.52 0.46
CA VAL A 93 -9.74 -13.35 1.39
C VAL A 93 -9.44 -11.87 1.55
N ALA A 94 -9.31 -11.42 2.79
CA ALA A 94 -8.77 -10.11 3.13
C ALA A 94 -7.25 -10.21 3.26
N ILE A 95 -6.52 -9.28 2.66
CA ILE A 95 -5.06 -9.31 2.52
C ILE A 95 -4.49 -7.95 2.90
N ALA A 96 -3.49 -7.93 3.79
CA ALA A 96 -2.68 -6.76 4.05
C ALA A 96 -1.23 -7.03 3.66
N VAL A 97 -0.63 -6.10 2.90
CA VAL A 97 0.74 -6.21 2.42
C VAL A 97 1.59 -5.08 3.00
N TYR A 98 2.75 -5.43 3.55
CA TYR A 98 3.72 -4.49 4.10
C TYR A 98 5.12 -4.79 3.57
N ASN A 99 5.89 -3.73 3.35
CA ASN A 99 7.33 -3.81 3.18
C ASN A 99 7.99 -3.27 4.45
N ASN A 100 8.70 -4.14 5.16
CA ASN A 100 9.34 -3.81 6.43
C ASN A 100 10.85 -3.75 6.25
N ALA A 101 11.48 -2.72 6.82
CA ALA A 101 12.93 -2.68 6.94
C ALA A 101 13.40 -3.70 7.99
N PRO A 102 14.60 -4.27 7.83
CA PRO A 102 15.21 -5.14 8.84
C PRO A 102 15.29 -4.43 10.19
N GLY A 103 14.81 -5.08 11.25
CA GLY A 103 14.79 -4.50 12.60
C GLY A 103 13.65 -3.52 12.87
N ALA A 104 12.67 -3.38 11.98
CA ALA A 104 11.40 -2.72 12.30
C ALA A 104 10.77 -3.39 13.52
N ASP A 105 10.35 -2.59 14.50
CA ASP A 105 9.90 -3.09 15.79
C ASP A 105 8.43 -3.57 15.81
N ASP A 106 8.10 -4.27 16.89
CA ASP A 106 6.74 -4.73 17.21
C ASP A 106 5.75 -3.60 17.54
N THR A 107 6.17 -2.33 17.47
CA THR A 107 5.31 -1.15 17.67
C THR A 107 5.01 -0.40 16.38
N SER A 108 5.51 -0.89 15.24
CA SER A 108 5.18 -0.36 13.92
C SER A 108 3.66 -0.30 13.70
N HIS A 109 3.19 0.78 13.07
CA HIS A 109 1.77 0.97 12.74
C HIS A 109 1.20 -0.23 11.95
N SER A 110 2.03 -0.90 11.15
CA SER A 110 1.69 -2.14 10.44
C SER A 110 1.32 -3.28 11.38
N LYS A 111 2.07 -3.51 12.47
CA LYS A 111 1.76 -4.59 13.41
C LYS A 111 0.50 -4.28 14.21
N THR A 112 0.42 -3.07 14.78
CA THR A 112 -0.74 -2.64 15.57
C THR A 112 -2.05 -2.71 14.78
N SER A 113 -2.05 -2.23 13.53
CA SER A 113 -3.25 -2.28 12.68
C SER A 113 -3.59 -3.70 12.22
N THR A 114 -2.59 -4.56 11.98
CA THR A 114 -2.81 -5.97 11.65
C THR A 114 -3.43 -6.72 12.83
N ASP A 115 -2.90 -6.55 14.04
CA ASP A 115 -3.43 -7.17 15.26
C ASP A 115 -4.85 -6.68 15.60
N ALA A 116 -5.17 -5.43 15.24
CA ALA A 116 -6.51 -4.87 15.42
C ALA A 116 -7.50 -5.34 14.34
N PHE A 117 -7.04 -5.69 13.14
CA PHE A 117 -7.92 -6.01 12.01
C PHE A 117 -8.10 -7.51 11.77
N PHE A 118 -7.08 -8.33 11.98
CA PHE A 118 -7.16 -9.79 11.78
C PHE A 118 -7.32 -10.51 13.13
N HIS A 119 -7.93 -11.70 13.12
CA HIS A 119 -8.03 -12.54 14.31
C HIS A 119 -6.90 -13.57 14.39
N SER A 120 -6.67 -14.30 13.30
CA SER A 120 -5.65 -15.35 13.21
C SER A 120 -5.13 -15.46 11.77
N PRO A 121 -4.50 -14.40 11.25
CA PRO A 121 -4.11 -14.36 9.86
C PRO A 121 -2.99 -15.36 9.58
N THR A 122 -3.02 -15.92 8.37
CA THR A 122 -1.83 -16.56 7.80
C THR A 122 -0.83 -15.47 7.42
N LEU A 123 0.40 -15.57 7.91
CA LEU A 123 1.51 -14.70 7.53
C LEU A 123 2.43 -15.43 6.55
N LYS A 124 2.74 -14.76 5.43
CA LYS A 124 3.85 -15.14 4.54
C LYS A 124 4.83 -14.00 4.43
N GLU A 125 6.12 -14.34 4.47
CA GLU A 125 7.21 -13.37 4.36
C GLU A 125 8.14 -13.75 3.22
N PHE A 126 8.57 -12.74 2.47
CA PHE A 126 9.45 -12.90 1.32
C PHE A 126 10.53 -11.81 1.31
N PRO A 127 11.78 -12.14 0.98
CA PRO A 127 12.80 -11.12 0.77
C PRO A 127 12.43 -10.24 -0.42
N ASN A 128 12.50 -8.92 -0.25
CA ASN A 128 12.19 -7.94 -1.28
C ASN A 128 13.26 -6.85 -1.28
N THR A 129 14.24 -6.98 -2.16
CA THR A 129 15.21 -5.90 -2.37
C THR A 129 14.66 -4.93 -3.40
N VAL A 130 14.47 -3.67 -2.98
CA VAL A 130 14.06 -2.59 -3.86
C VAL A 130 15.29 -1.78 -4.24
N TYR A 131 15.44 -1.51 -5.52
CA TYR A 131 16.54 -0.72 -6.06
C TYR A 131 16.03 0.66 -6.42
N TYR A 132 16.82 1.67 -6.05
CA TYR A 132 16.50 3.07 -6.34
C TYR A 132 17.62 3.69 -7.16
N SER A 133 17.24 4.38 -8.23
CA SER A 133 18.06 5.48 -8.73
C SER A 133 18.06 6.62 -7.70
N ARG A 134 18.96 7.61 -7.84
CA ARG A 134 18.94 8.78 -6.96
C ARG A 134 17.60 9.52 -7.03
N GLU A 135 17.07 9.67 -8.23
CA GLU A 135 15.79 10.35 -8.46
C GLU A 135 14.65 9.62 -7.75
N ASP A 136 14.55 8.29 -7.95
CA ASP A 136 13.50 7.47 -7.32
C ASP A 136 13.65 7.46 -5.79
N TRP A 137 14.89 7.45 -5.28
CA TRP A 137 15.17 7.50 -3.85
C TRP A 137 14.68 8.81 -3.24
N LEU A 138 15.02 9.95 -3.85
CA LEU A 138 14.58 11.25 -3.35
C LEU A 138 13.06 11.37 -3.45
N ALA A 139 12.45 10.95 -4.56
CA ALA A 139 11.00 10.94 -4.71
C ALA A 139 10.31 10.07 -3.65
N TYR A 140 10.89 8.92 -3.32
CA TYR A 140 10.40 8.07 -2.24
C TYR A 140 10.50 8.76 -0.88
N MET A 141 11.66 9.33 -0.55
CA MET A 141 11.94 9.99 0.73
C MET A 141 11.29 11.37 0.92
N THR A 142 10.51 11.83 -0.05
CA THR A 142 9.65 13.02 0.07
C THR A 142 8.17 12.69 -0.12
N SER A 143 7.81 11.41 -0.12
CA SER A 143 6.44 10.95 -0.35
C SER A 143 5.71 10.51 0.92
N HIS A 144 6.39 10.48 2.07
CA HIS A 144 5.76 10.11 3.34
C HIS A 144 5.04 11.32 3.92
N SER A 145 3.90 11.08 4.56
CA SER A 145 3.05 12.14 5.14
C SER A 145 3.72 12.94 6.27
N HIS A 146 4.83 12.44 6.81
CA HIS A 146 5.63 13.11 7.84
C HIS A 146 6.87 13.84 7.29
N ASP A 147 7.16 13.72 5.99
CA ASP A 147 8.32 14.38 5.38
C ASP A 147 8.07 15.90 5.27
N PRO A 148 9.11 16.74 5.41
CA PRO A 148 8.96 18.18 5.23
C PRO A 148 8.45 18.52 3.82
N LEU A 149 7.60 19.54 3.72
CA LEU A 149 7.08 20.02 2.43
C LEU A 149 8.11 20.97 1.77
N PRO A 150 8.13 21.10 0.43
CA PRO A 150 9.12 21.92 -0.29
C PRO A 150 9.21 23.39 0.13
N ASP A 151 8.17 23.93 0.76
CA ASP A 151 8.07 25.31 1.22
C ASP A 151 8.48 25.50 2.69
N THR A 152 8.91 24.44 3.40
CA THR A 152 9.39 24.53 4.79
C THR A 152 10.91 24.71 4.86
N GLU A 153 11.38 25.34 5.95
CA GLU A 153 12.80 25.60 6.18
C GLU A 153 13.62 24.30 6.28
N GLU A 154 13.00 23.22 6.77
CA GLU A 154 13.64 21.92 6.98
C GLU A 154 13.83 21.11 5.68
N TYR A 155 13.11 21.45 4.60
CA TYR A 155 13.10 20.66 3.36
C TYR A 155 14.48 20.52 2.74
N HIS A 156 15.22 21.61 2.59
CA HIS A 156 16.55 21.58 2.00
C HIS A 156 17.51 20.72 2.82
N THR A 157 17.46 20.85 4.16
CA THR A 157 18.26 20.04 5.07
C THR A 157 17.89 18.55 4.97
N HIS A 158 16.60 18.23 4.79
CA HIS A 158 16.13 16.87 4.58
C HIS A 158 16.67 16.28 3.27
N ILE A 159 16.55 16.99 2.15
CA ILE A 159 17.06 16.57 0.85
C ILE A 159 18.59 16.38 0.86
N GLU A 160 19.34 17.26 1.52
CA GLU A 160 20.78 17.11 1.67
C GLU A 160 21.14 15.82 2.41
N LYS A 161 20.44 15.51 3.51
CA LYS A 161 20.63 14.25 4.25
C LYS A 161 20.32 13.03 3.39
N MET A 162 19.24 13.06 2.62
CA MET A 162 18.87 11.93 1.75
C MET A 162 19.88 11.71 0.62
N ASN A 163 20.47 12.79 0.08
CA ASN A 163 21.56 12.70 -0.88
C ASN A 163 22.84 12.14 -0.26
N GLN A 164 23.23 12.62 0.92
CA GLN A 164 24.41 12.09 1.63
C GLN A 164 24.27 10.60 1.94
N PHE A 165 23.07 10.17 2.35
CA PHE A 165 22.77 8.75 2.53
C PHE A 165 22.95 7.97 1.22
N PHE A 166 22.39 8.47 0.11
CA PHE A 166 22.55 7.81 -1.19
C PHE A 166 24.02 7.73 -1.62
N ASP A 167 24.80 8.80 -1.44
CA ASP A 167 26.23 8.84 -1.77
C ASP A 167 27.04 7.79 -0.98
N ALA A 168 26.69 7.58 0.28
CA ALA A 168 27.38 6.65 1.16
C ALA A 168 27.01 5.18 0.89
N GLU A 169 25.75 4.91 0.54
CA GLU A 169 25.19 3.55 0.54
C GLU A 169 24.90 2.99 -0.87
N SER A 170 24.99 3.81 -1.92
CA SER A 170 24.81 3.34 -3.29
C SER A 170 26.09 2.75 -3.89
N GLU A 171 25.93 1.74 -4.74
CA GLU A 171 26.98 1.14 -5.53
C GLU A 171 26.68 1.37 -7.01
N ASP A 172 27.64 1.90 -7.77
CA ASP A 172 27.48 2.24 -9.19
C ASP A 172 26.23 3.11 -9.50
N GLY A 173 25.86 3.98 -8.55
CA GLY A 173 24.72 4.88 -8.68
C GLY A 173 23.36 4.23 -8.43
N VAL A 174 23.33 3.03 -7.83
CA VAL A 174 22.11 2.31 -7.45
C VAL A 174 22.13 2.03 -5.95
N LEU A 175 21.07 2.47 -5.26
CA LEU A 175 20.86 2.16 -3.85
C LEU A 175 20.01 0.90 -3.71
N ALA A 176 20.50 -0.10 -2.98
CA ALA A 176 19.75 -1.32 -2.66
C ALA A 176 19.15 -1.24 -1.25
N LYS A 177 17.82 -1.32 -1.13
CA LYS A 177 17.12 -1.45 0.15
C LYS A 177 16.62 -2.88 0.30
N HIS A 178 17.26 -3.64 1.18
CA HIS A 178 16.84 -4.99 1.53
C HIS A 178 15.65 -4.92 2.50
N LEU A 179 14.43 -5.18 2.01
CA LEU A 179 13.20 -5.21 2.79
C LEU A 179 12.69 -6.64 2.92
N SER A 180 11.76 -6.87 3.85
CA SER A 180 10.90 -8.06 3.88
C SER A 180 9.49 -7.65 3.48
N THR A 181 8.90 -8.33 2.50
CA THR A 181 7.48 -8.19 2.20
C THR A 181 6.69 -9.18 3.05
N CYS A 182 5.87 -8.67 3.94
CA CYS A 182 4.94 -9.43 4.78
C CYS A 182 3.54 -9.37 4.16
N VAL A 183 2.91 -10.54 4.01
CA VAL A 183 1.54 -10.69 3.52
C VAL A 183 0.73 -11.40 4.59
N TYR A 184 -0.21 -10.66 5.19
CA TYR A 184 -1.21 -11.20 6.11
C TYR A 184 -2.47 -11.51 5.33
N SER A 185 -3.07 -12.66 5.56
CA SER A 185 -4.31 -13.04 4.90
C SER A 185 -5.22 -13.86 5.79
N GLU A 186 -6.52 -13.57 5.74
CA GLU A 186 -7.56 -14.29 6.50
C GLU A 186 -8.84 -14.36 5.65
N ASN A 187 -9.64 -15.41 5.83
CA ASN A 187 -10.93 -15.49 5.17
C ASN A 187 -11.83 -14.37 5.68
N VAL A 188 -12.58 -13.71 4.79
CA VAL A 188 -13.45 -12.59 5.17
C VAL A 188 -14.49 -12.97 6.23
N LEU A 189 -14.95 -14.22 6.26
CA LEU A 189 -15.89 -14.73 7.27
C LEU A 189 -15.24 -15.00 8.64
N GLU A 190 -13.92 -14.99 8.71
CA GLU A 190 -13.12 -15.21 9.93
C GLU A 190 -12.59 -13.89 10.53
N LEU A 191 -12.85 -12.75 9.87
CA LEU A 191 -12.53 -11.40 10.35
C LEU A 191 -13.34 -10.94 11.54
#